data_AF-A0A0R3KJ17-F1
#
_entry.id   AF-A0A0R3KJ17-F1
#
_cell.length_a   1.000
_cell.length_b   1.000
_cell.length_c   1.000
_cell.angle_alpha   90.00
_cell.angle_beta   90.00
_cell.angle_gamma   90.00
#
_symmetry.space_group_name_H-M   'P 1'
#
loop_
_entity.id
_entity.type
_entity.pdbx_description
1 polymer ?
#
loop_
_entity_poly.entity_id
_entity_poly.type
_entity_poly.pdbx_seq_one_letter_code
_entity_poly.pdbx_strand_id
1 'polypeptide(L)'
;MIHVLVAGCLLLLLPSHAAAQAGANAATATCGVDIEDQKADVLEAACLREFGKLASREGDLLTLRLENGASKTYRDNSKACQEDDANNCISYRLAAYHAEAHVYSIVIGYYEGSSFELLSARTGNVLRFSGSPHFSPDGSRFVVIDNDLAYGGPNDLAVGSNANGSLSLEWEHANTDSEPHEWRLERWIDNDHIALRVYPAGNGQKCPDNNCDAMLVRFGDGWALRRLPAEQQ
;
A
#
# COMPACT_ATOMS: atom_id res chain seq x y z
N MET A 1 -62.55 -12.23 58.89
CA MET A 1 -62.40 -13.67 59.21
C MET A 1 -61.84 -14.34 57.96
N ILE A 2 -60.59 -14.82 58.07
CA ILE A 2 -59.96 -15.91 57.29
C ILE A 2 -59.67 -15.69 55.79
N HIS A 3 -58.37 -15.74 55.50
CA HIS A 3 -57.65 -15.78 54.22
C HIS A 3 -58.03 -16.96 53.32
N VAL A 4 -57.75 -16.86 52.00
CA VAL A 4 -56.89 -17.83 51.27
C VAL A 4 -56.24 -17.14 50.05
N LEU A 5 -54.91 -17.28 49.95
CA LEU A 5 -54.04 -16.94 48.82
C LEU A 5 -54.25 -17.89 47.63
N VAL A 6 -54.13 -17.39 46.39
CA VAL A 6 -53.70 -18.21 45.25
C VAL A 6 -52.54 -17.51 44.56
N ALA A 7 -51.46 -18.28 44.43
CA ALA A 7 -50.17 -17.91 43.87
C ALA A 7 -50.24 -17.68 42.36
N GLY A 8 -49.70 -16.55 41.89
CA GLY A 8 -49.40 -16.32 40.48
C GLY A 8 -47.89 -16.35 40.27
N CYS A 9 -47.39 -17.43 39.68
CA CYS A 9 -46.01 -17.54 39.20
C CYS A 9 -45.79 -16.52 38.07
N LEU A 10 -45.04 -15.45 38.35
CA LEU A 10 -44.59 -14.48 37.35
C LEU A 10 -43.35 -15.05 36.63
N LEU A 11 -43.54 -15.60 35.44
CA LEU A 11 -42.45 -15.99 34.54
C LEU A 11 -41.79 -14.72 33.99
N LEU A 12 -40.60 -14.40 34.49
CA LEU A 12 -39.72 -13.37 33.93
C LEU A 12 -39.17 -13.88 32.59
N LEU A 13 -39.77 -13.44 31.48
CA LEU A 13 -39.18 -13.52 30.16
C LEU A 13 -38.05 -12.49 30.08
N LEU A 14 -36.81 -12.93 30.30
CA LEU A 14 -35.64 -12.13 29.98
C LEU A 14 -35.53 -12.01 28.45
N PRO A 15 -35.44 -10.79 27.87
CA PRO A 15 -35.14 -10.65 26.46
C PRO A 15 -33.72 -11.18 26.21
N SER A 16 -33.64 -12.28 25.47
CA SER A 16 -32.39 -12.76 24.90
C SER A 16 -31.76 -11.60 24.13
N HIS A 17 -30.66 -11.06 24.65
CA HIS A 17 -29.83 -10.15 23.89
C HIS A 17 -29.14 -11.01 22.83
N ALA A 18 -29.77 -11.11 21.66
CA ALA A 18 -29.08 -11.48 20.45
C ALA A 18 -28.00 -10.41 20.25
N ALA A 19 -26.78 -10.70 20.67
CA ALA A 19 -25.61 -9.98 20.22
C ALA A 19 -25.54 -10.22 18.72
N ALA A 20 -26.13 -9.32 17.95
CA ALA A 20 -25.84 -9.19 16.54
C ALA A 20 -24.32 -8.98 16.45
N GLN A 21 -23.60 -10.00 16.00
CA GLN A 21 -22.24 -9.84 15.53
C GLN A 21 -22.31 -8.78 14.44
N ALA A 22 -21.93 -7.56 14.79
CA ALA A 22 -21.59 -6.54 13.81
C ALA A 22 -20.47 -7.17 12.98
N GLY A 23 -20.83 -7.65 11.79
CA GLY A 23 -19.85 -8.01 10.78
C GLY A 23 -18.93 -6.81 10.66
N ALA A 24 -17.64 -7.04 10.86
CA ALA A 24 -16.62 -6.07 10.51
C ALA A 24 -16.91 -5.66 9.05
N ASN A 25 -17.41 -4.45 8.86
CA ASN A 25 -17.47 -3.85 7.53
C ASN A 25 -16.01 -3.75 7.09
N ALA A 26 -15.56 -4.73 6.31
CA ALA A 26 -14.31 -4.61 5.58
C ALA A 26 -14.45 -3.32 4.76
N ALA A 27 -13.60 -2.34 5.07
CA ALA A 27 -13.54 -1.10 4.31
C ALA A 27 -13.44 -1.48 2.83
N THR A 28 -14.33 -0.93 2.01
CA THR A 28 -14.31 -1.25 0.58
C THR A 28 -13.01 -0.69 0.02
N ALA A 29 -12.06 -1.57 -0.30
CA ALA A 29 -10.83 -1.19 -0.97
C ALA A 29 -11.22 -0.38 -2.22
N THR A 30 -10.71 0.85 -2.29
CA THR A 30 -10.87 1.76 -3.43
C THR A 30 -9.62 1.63 -4.29
N CYS A 31 -9.77 1.70 -5.61
CA CYS A 31 -8.60 1.73 -6.45
C CYS A 31 -8.00 3.14 -6.41
N GLY A 32 -6.70 3.25 -6.15
CA GLY A 32 -6.04 4.57 -6.10
C GLY A 32 -5.70 5.08 -4.70
N VAL A 33 -5.90 4.28 -3.64
CA VAL A 33 -5.17 4.48 -2.38
C VAL A 33 -3.83 3.77 -2.44
N ASP A 34 -2.85 4.30 -1.71
CA ASP A 34 -1.51 3.72 -1.62
C ASP A 34 -1.54 2.25 -1.19
N ILE A 35 -0.52 1.50 -1.60
CA ILE A 35 -0.47 0.05 -1.42
C ILE A 35 0.01 -0.24 0.00
N GLU A 36 -0.93 -0.39 0.93
CA GLU A 36 -0.67 -0.76 2.32
C GLU A 36 -1.37 -2.07 2.67
N ASP A 37 -0.61 -3.07 3.15
CA ASP A 37 -1.01 -4.25 3.95
C ASP A 37 -2.20 -5.11 3.44
N GLN A 38 -2.78 -4.75 2.31
CA GLN A 38 -3.91 -5.42 1.68
C GLN A 38 -3.41 -6.44 0.66
N LYS A 39 -4.07 -7.59 0.62
CA LYS A 39 -3.78 -8.61 -0.38
C LYS A 39 -3.98 -8.03 -1.78
N ALA A 40 -2.96 -8.11 -2.62
CA ALA A 40 -2.94 -7.52 -3.95
C ALA A 40 -4.13 -7.94 -4.84
N ASP A 41 -4.66 -9.16 -4.66
CA ASP A 41 -5.87 -9.63 -5.35
C ASP A 41 -7.13 -8.81 -5.01
N VAL A 42 -7.27 -8.35 -3.77
CA VAL A 42 -8.42 -7.56 -3.31
C VAL A 42 -8.37 -6.17 -3.94
N LEU A 43 -7.18 -5.56 -3.97
CA LEU A 43 -6.93 -4.28 -4.63
C LEU A 43 -7.21 -4.37 -6.13
N GLU A 44 -6.74 -5.42 -6.78
CA GLU A 44 -6.99 -5.61 -8.22
C GLU A 44 -8.46 -5.75 -8.54
N ALA A 45 -9.22 -6.53 -7.77
CA ALA A 45 -10.66 -6.66 -7.98
C ALA A 45 -11.38 -5.29 -7.87
N ALA A 46 -10.95 -4.43 -6.94
CA ALA A 46 -11.44 -3.07 -6.85
C ALA A 46 -11.07 -2.23 -8.08
N CYS A 47 -9.81 -2.30 -8.51
CA CYS A 47 -9.32 -1.58 -9.68
C CYS A 47 -9.96 -1.99 -11.00
N LEU A 48 -10.16 -3.28 -11.23
CA LEU A 48 -10.83 -3.76 -12.44
C LEU A 48 -12.31 -3.36 -12.49
N ARG A 49 -12.96 -3.25 -11.32
CA ARG A 49 -14.34 -2.75 -11.22
C ARG A 49 -14.43 -1.25 -11.49
N GLU A 50 -13.53 -0.47 -10.89
CA GLU A 50 -13.54 0.99 -10.98
C GLU A 50 -13.03 1.51 -12.34
N PHE A 51 -11.98 0.88 -12.86
CA PHE A 51 -11.29 1.28 -14.09
C PHE A 51 -11.42 0.24 -15.21
N GLY A 52 -12.53 -0.50 -15.27
CA GLY A 52 -12.73 -1.59 -16.24
C GLY A 52 -12.63 -1.23 -17.74
N LYS A 53 -12.60 0.06 -18.09
CA LYS A 53 -12.30 0.53 -19.46
C LYS A 53 -10.80 0.66 -19.75
N LEU A 54 -10.00 0.80 -18.68
CA LEU A 54 -8.56 0.99 -18.70
C LEU A 54 -7.82 -0.31 -18.36
N ALA A 55 -8.44 -1.21 -17.60
CA ALA A 55 -7.82 -2.46 -17.18
C ALA A 55 -8.79 -3.64 -17.29
N SER A 56 -8.26 -4.79 -17.71
CA SER A 56 -9.00 -6.04 -17.75
C SER A 56 -8.10 -7.22 -17.41
N ARG A 57 -8.66 -8.24 -16.77
CA ARG A 57 -7.99 -9.53 -16.56
C ARG A 57 -8.75 -10.66 -17.23
N GLU A 58 -8.03 -11.51 -17.95
CA GLU A 58 -8.52 -12.77 -18.51
C GLU A 58 -7.54 -13.89 -18.14
N GLY A 59 -7.92 -14.71 -17.15
CA GLY A 59 -7.03 -15.73 -16.58
C GLY A 59 -5.71 -15.12 -16.08
N ASP A 60 -4.59 -15.64 -16.58
CA ASP A 60 -3.25 -15.18 -16.24
C ASP A 60 -2.84 -13.87 -16.94
N LEU A 61 -3.68 -13.28 -17.80
CA LEU A 61 -3.35 -12.09 -18.57
C LEU A 61 -4.01 -10.83 -17.99
N LEU A 62 -3.20 -9.93 -17.44
CA LEU A 62 -3.61 -8.56 -17.13
C LEU A 62 -3.31 -7.66 -18.32
N THR A 63 -4.28 -6.88 -18.76
CA THR A 63 -4.14 -5.89 -19.84
C THR A 63 -4.48 -4.50 -19.33
N LEU A 64 -3.55 -3.56 -19.50
CA LEU A 64 -3.69 -2.14 -19.16
C LEU A 64 -3.65 -1.30 -20.43
N ARG A 65 -4.63 -0.43 -20.61
CA ARG A 65 -4.76 0.47 -21.76
C ARG A 65 -3.95 1.74 -21.54
N LEU A 66 -3.13 2.10 -22.51
CA LEU A 66 -2.40 3.36 -22.53
C LEU A 66 -3.25 4.43 -23.22
N GLU A 67 -2.96 5.70 -22.94
CA GLU A 67 -3.72 6.84 -23.45
C GLU A 67 -3.60 7.02 -24.95
N ASN A 68 -2.47 6.60 -25.52
CA ASN A 68 -2.26 6.55 -26.96
C ASN A 68 -3.06 5.41 -27.65
N GLY A 69 -3.87 4.65 -26.91
CA GLY A 69 -4.67 3.53 -27.40
C GLY A 69 -3.93 2.19 -27.48
N ALA A 70 -2.62 2.16 -27.23
CA ALA A 70 -1.87 0.92 -27.09
C ALA A 70 -2.25 0.18 -25.79
N SER A 71 -1.71 -1.00 -25.60
CA SER A 71 -1.91 -1.79 -24.38
C SER A 71 -0.59 -2.36 -23.87
N LYS A 72 -0.44 -2.39 -22.55
CA LYS A 72 0.61 -3.11 -21.84
C LYS A 72 -0.02 -4.37 -21.24
N THR A 73 0.59 -5.52 -21.49
CA THR A 73 0.10 -6.80 -20.97
C THR A 73 1.11 -7.41 -20.02
N TYR A 74 0.62 -7.97 -18.92
CA TYR A 74 1.38 -8.75 -17.96
C TYR A 74 0.81 -10.16 -17.92
N ARG A 75 1.68 -11.16 -17.90
CA ARG A 75 1.30 -12.57 -17.87
C ARG A 75 1.84 -13.22 -16.61
N ASP A 76 0.94 -13.73 -15.79
CA ASP A 76 1.29 -14.56 -14.64
C ASP A 76 1.85 -15.91 -15.11
N ASN A 77 2.65 -16.53 -14.25
CA ASN A 77 3.02 -17.93 -14.37
C ASN A 77 2.46 -18.71 -13.17
N SER A 78 1.14 -18.72 -13.08
CA SER A 78 0.40 -19.35 -11.97
C SER A 78 0.72 -20.84 -11.83
N LYS A 79 1.01 -21.52 -12.95
CA LYS A 79 1.44 -22.91 -12.97
C LYS A 79 2.75 -23.13 -12.19
N ALA A 80 3.77 -22.31 -12.44
CA ALA A 80 5.03 -22.43 -11.70
C ALA A 80 4.84 -22.24 -10.20
N CYS A 81 3.96 -21.30 -9.80
CA CYS A 81 3.61 -21.12 -8.39
C CYS A 81 2.88 -22.33 -7.76
N GLN A 82 2.08 -23.05 -8.53
CA GLN A 82 1.36 -24.24 -8.06
C GLN A 82 2.24 -25.50 -7.99
N GLU A 83 3.30 -25.55 -8.80
CA GLU A 83 4.23 -26.67 -8.89
C GLU A 83 5.50 -26.48 -8.05
N ASP A 84 5.51 -25.48 -7.15
CA ASP A 84 6.66 -25.09 -6.31
C ASP A 84 7.93 -24.77 -7.11
N ASP A 85 7.79 -24.29 -8.35
CA ASP A 85 8.89 -23.80 -9.17
C ASP A 85 9.18 -22.33 -8.83
N ALA A 86 9.92 -22.14 -7.73
CA ALA A 86 10.19 -20.83 -7.15
C ALA A 86 10.81 -19.83 -8.14
N ASN A 87 11.66 -20.30 -9.07
CA ASN A 87 12.36 -19.43 -10.02
C ASN A 87 11.45 -18.86 -11.10
N ASN A 88 10.33 -19.53 -11.38
CA ASN A 88 9.41 -19.15 -12.45
C ASN A 88 8.06 -18.67 -11.91
N CYS A 89 7.81 -18.75 -10.60
CA CYS A 89 6.61 -18.23 -9.98
C CYS A 89 6.62 -16.68 -10.01
N ILE A 90 5.69 -16.13 -10.79
CA ILE A 90 5.50 -14.69 -10.91
C ILE A 90 4.03 -14.38 -11.13
N SER A 91 3.56 -13.32 -10.49
CA SER A 91 2.21 -12.79 -10.65
C SER A 91 2.25 -11.27 -10.72
N TYR A 92 1.30 -10.68 -11.43
CA TYR A 92 1.17 -9.23 -11.57
C TYR A 92 -0.23 -8.85 -11.12
N ARG A 93 -0.37 -7.84 -10.27
CA ARG A 93 -1.68 -7.35 -9.82
C ARG A 93 -1.74 -5.85 -9.99
N LEU A 94 -2.81 -5.36 -10.63
CA LEU A 94 -3.10 -3.94 -10.65
C LEU A 94 -3.48 -3.49 -9.24
N ALA A 95 -2.65 -2.68 -8.60
CA ALA A 95 -2.88 -2.24 -7.23
C ALA A 95 -3.56 -0.86 -7.17
N ALA A 96 -3.23 0.03 -8.11
CA ALA A 96 -3.83 1.36 -8.21
C ALA A 96 -3.76 1.91 -9.64
N TYR A 97 -4.65 2.85 -9.95
CA TYR A 97 -4.48 3.81 -11.04
C TYR A 97 -4.58 5.23 -10.47
N HIS A 98 -3.47 5.96 -10.48
CA HIS A 98 -3.38 7.33 -9.98
C HIS A 98 -3.77 8.28 -11.10
N ALA A 99 -5.04 8.72 -11.13
CA ALA A 99 -5.59 9.52 -12.22
C ALA A 99 -4.83 10.84 -12.42
N GLU A 100 -4.53 11.60 -11.35
CA GLU A 100 -3.76 12.85 -11.45
C GLU A 100 -2.33 12.63 -11.99
N ALA A 101 -1.72 11.50 -11.59
CA ALA A 101 -0.40 11.12 -12.07
C ALA A 101 -0.43 10.49 -13.48
N HIS A 102 -1.58 9.99 -13.94
CA HIS A 102 -1.72 9.11 -15.09
C HIS A 102 -0.76 7.90 -15.04
N VAL A 103 -0.69 7.23 -13.89
CA VAL A 103 0.21 6.10 -13.64
C VAL A 103 -0.56 4.92 -13.08
N TYR A 104 -0.27 3.72 -13.58
CA TYR A 104 -0.67 2.47 -12.96
C TYR A 104 0.41 2.02 -11.97
N SER A 105 -0.01 1.52 -10.80
CA SER A 105 0.86 0.84 -9.84
C SER A 105 0.57 -0.65 -9.88
N ILE A 106 1.59 -1.45 -10.14
CA ILE A 106 1.51 -2.91 -10.28
C ILE A 106 2.34 -3.55 -9.16
N VAL A 107 1.72 -4.46 -8.41
CA VAL A 107 2.46 -5.37 -7.52
C VAL A 107 2.92 -6.56 -8.34
N ILE A 108 4.21 -6.89 -8.26
CA ILE A 108 4.81 -8.08 -8.84
C ILE A 108 5.06 -9.06 -7.69
N GLY A 109 4.25 -10.11 -7.59
CA GLY A 109 4.43 -11.16 -6.60
C GLY A 109 5.36 -12.26 -7.13
N TYR A 110 6.28 -12.74 -6.30
CA TYR A 110 7.15 -13.88 -6.58
C TYR A 110 6.72 -15.09 -5.73
N TYR A 111 7.50 -16.17 -5.79
CA TYR A 111 7.34 -17.29 -4.86
C TYR A 111 7.47 -16.83 -3.40
N GLU A 112 8.44 -15.95 -3.13
CA GLU A 112 8.64 -15.26 -1.86
C GLU A 112 8.83 -13.76 -2.12
N GLY A 113 8.14 -12.95 -1.34
CA GLY A 113 8.21 -11.49 -1.44
C GLY A 113 7.51 -10.91 -2.67
N SER A 114 7.76 -9.63 -2.88
CA SER A 114 7.18 -8.86 -3.98
C SER A 114 8.08 -7.70 -4.39
N SER A 115 7.85 -7.16 -5.58
CA SER A 115 8.34 -5.85 -5.98
C SER A 115 7.21 -5.03 -6.60
N PHE A 116 7.50 -3.80 -7.00
CA PHE A 116 6.52 -2.87 -7.53
C PHE A 116 6.99 -2.28 -8.87
N GLU A 117 6.03 -1.98 -9.72
CA GLU A 117 6.24 -1.30 -10.98
C GLU A 117 5.25 -0.13 -11.12
N LEU A 118 5.79 1.05 -11.45
CA LEU A 118 5.01 2.16 -11.97
C LEU A 118 5.03 2.13 -13.48
N LEU A 119 3.85 2.16 -14.09
CA LEU A 119 3.66 2.25 -15.54
C LEU A 119 2.98 3.58 -15.88
N SER A 120 3.67 4.42 -16.64
CA SER A 120 3.08 5.65 -17.19
C SER A 120 2.00 5.30 -18.22
N ALA A 121 0.75 5.70 -17.96
CA ALA A 121 -0.35 5.52 -18.91
C ALA A 121 -0.16 6.37 -20.18
N ARG A 122 0.57 7.49 -20.07
CA ARG A 122 0.90 8.41 -21.17
C ARG A 122 1.87 7.79 -22.17
N THR A 123 2.94 7.18 -21.67
CA THR A 123 4.12 6.80 -22.49
C THR A 123 4.35 5.30 -22.57
N GLY A 124 3.80 4.52 -21.63
CA GLY A 124 4.13 3.11 -21.46
C GLY A 124 5.48 2.85 -20.80
N ASN A 125 6.18 3.91 -20.36
CA ASN A 125 7.43 3.78 -19.62
C ASN A 125 7.18 3.12 -18.27
N VAL A 126 8.14 2.31 -17.84
CA VAL A 126 8.09 1.56 -16.59
C VAL A 126 9.25 1.95 -15.69
N LEU A 127 8.99 2.01 -14.39
CA LEU A 127 10.01 2.12 -13.35
C LEU A 127 9.73 1.05 -12.29
N ARG A 128 10.76 0.29 -11.92
CA ARG A 128 10.67 -0.81 -10.95
C ARG A 128 11.50 -0.54 -9.72
N PHE A 129 11.02 -1.00 -8.58
CA PHE A 129 11.68 -0.91 -7.28
C PHE A 129 11.04 -1.94 -6.33
N SER A 130 11.71 -2.22 -5.21
CA SER A 130 11.31 -3.22 -4.23
C SER A 130 10.24 -2.72 -3.25
N GLY A 131 10.23 -1.43 -2.93
CA GLY A 131 9.29 -0.82 -1.98
C GLY A 131 7.95 -0.38 -2.57
N SER A 132 6.99 -0.04 -1.70
CA SER A 132 5.67 0.46 -2.09
C SER A 132 5.72 1.94 -2.47
N PRO A 133 5.13 2.37 -3.61
CA PRO A 133 5.07 3.78 -4.00
C PRO A 133 3.83 4.51 -3.46
N HIS A 134 4.03 5.77 -3.10
CA HIS A 134 3.00 6.67 -2.59
C HIS A 134 3.09 8.03 -3.29
N PHE A 135 2.05 8.44 -4.01
CA PHE A 135 2.09 9.64 -4.86
C PHE A 135 1.83 10.93 -4.08
N SER A 136 2.49 12.02 -4.51
CA SER A 136 2.15 13.37 -4.07
C SER A 136 0.72 13.73 -4.45
N PRO A 137 0.08 14.69 -3.77
CA PRO A 137 -1.31 15.07 -4.04
C PRO A 137 -1.60 15.46 -5.50
N ASP A 138 -0.62 16.05 -6.19
CA ASP A 138 -0.73 16.42 -7.61
C ASP A 138 -0.20 15.35 -8.58
N GLY A 139 0.28 14.22 -8.07
CA GLY A 139 0.83 13.13 -8.87
C GLY A 139 2.16 13.43 -9.56
N SER A 140 2.81 14.57 -9.29
CA SER A 140 4.08 14.97 -9.90
C SER A 140 5.29 14.24 -9.32
N ARG A 141 5.16 13.69 -8.11
CA ARG A 141 6.19 12.94 -7.39
C ARG A 141 5.62 11.72 -6.71
N PHE A 142 6.51 10.85 -6.25
CA PHE A 142 6.16 9.71 -5.40
C PHE A 142 7.31 9.41 -4.44
N VAL A 143 6.99 8.87 -3.27
CA VAL A 143 7.95 8.29 -2.33
C VAL A 143 7.80 6.79 -2.38
N VAL A 144 8.92 6.09 -2.40
CA VAL A 144 8.99 4.63 -2.29
C VAL A 144 9.44 4.29 -0.89
N ILE A 145 8.71 3.41 -0.22
CA ILE A 145 9.04 2.90 1.11
C ILE A 145 9.30 1.40 1.00
N ASP A 146 10.53 0.98 1.27
CA ASP A 146 10.92 -0.41 1.32
C ASP A 146 11.21 -0.82 2.77
N ASN A 147 10.41 -1.76 3.26
CA ASN A 147 10.56 -2.35 4.60
C ASN A 147 10.87 -3.85 4.52
N ASP A 148 11.12 -4.41 3.33
CA ASP A 148 11.41 -5.83 3.19
C ASP A 148 12.86 -6.11 3.59
N LEU A 149 13.06 -6.58 4.83
CA LEU A 149 14.39 -6.90 5.36
C LEU A 149 15.03 -8.15 4.73
N ALA A 150 14.25 -8.99 4.05
CA ALA A 150 14.73 -10.27 3.51
C ALA A 150 15.04 -10.18 2.00
N TYR A 151 14.19 -9.47 1.25
CA TYR A 151 14.25 -9.37 -0.21
C TYR A 151 14.21 -7.93 -0.73
N GLY A 152 14.27 -6.93 0.15
CA GLY A 152 14.27 -5.52 -0.20
C GLY A 152 15.52 -5.07 -0.95
N GLY A 153 15.44 -3.84 -1.47
CA GLY A 153 16.50 -3.17 -2.18
C GLY A 153 17.55 -2.58 -1.23
N PRO A 154 18.59 -1.93 -1.79
CA PRO A 154 19.63 -1.28 -0.99
C PRO A 154 19.17 0.00 -0.28
N ASN A 155 17.97 0.49 -0.57
CA ASN A 155 17.45 1.78 -0.13
C ASN A 155 16.09 1.58 0.55
N ASP A 156 15.94 2.08 1.77
CA ASP A 156 14.67 2.00 2.52
C ASP A 156 13.68 3.07 2.08
N LEU A 157 14.20 4.21 1.60
CA LEU A 157 13.41 5.30 1.06
C LEU A 157 13.96 5.73 -0.30
N ALA A 158 13.07 6.07 -1.22
CA ALA A 158 13.43 6.83 -2.41
C ALA A 158 12.36 7.87 -2.71
N VAL A 159 12.76 8.95 -3.38
CA VAL A 159 11.82 9.91 -3.97
C VAL A 159 12.02 9.91 -5.47
N GLY A 160 10.92 9.87 -6.20
CA GLY A 160 10.90 9.93 -7.65
C GLY A 160 9.97 11.00 -8.20
N SER A 161 10.16 11.26 -9.48
CA SER A 161 9.45 12.25 -10.28
C SER A 161 8.61 11.57 -11.35
N ASN A 162 7.46 12.16 -11.66
CA ASN A 162 6.56 11.83 -12.75
C ASN A 162 6.37 13.06 -13.66
N ALA A 163 7.47 13.60 -14.17
CA ALA A 163 7.43 14.75 -15.07
C ALA A 163 7.02 14.33 -16.48
N ASN A 164 5.82 14.74 -16.93
CA ASN A 164 5.31 14.50 -18.29
C ASN A 164 5.33 13.00 -18.71
N GLY A 165 5.09 12.09 -17.76
CA GLY A 165 5.14 10.64 -18.01
C GLY A 165 6.55 10.05 -18.13
N SER A 166 7.58 10.83 -17.79
CA SER A 166 8.92 10.34 -17.47
C SER A 166 8.96 9.99 -15.99
N LEU A 167 9.17 8.69 -15.70
CA LEU A 167 9.31 8.17 -14.35
C LEU A 167 10.80 8.01 -14.05
N SER A 168 11.27 8.59 -12.95
CA SER A 168 12.67 8.47 -12.53
C SER A 168 12.82 8.64 -11.02
N LEU A 169 13.82 8.00 -10.43
CA LEU A 169 14.27 8.31 -9.06
C LEU A 169 15.16 9.56 -9.09
N GLU A 170 14.98 10.44 -8.11
CA GLU A 170 15.77 11.69 -7.95
C GLU A 170 16.50 11.75 -6.60
N TRP A 171 16.14 10.90 -5.65
CA TRP A 171 16.80 10.78 -4.36
C TRP A 171 16.59 9.39 -3.75
N GLU A 172 17.57 8.91 -2.99
CA GLU A 172 17.55 7.61 -2.32
C GLU A 172 18.22 7.71 -0.94
N HIS A 173 17.71 6.94 0.02
CA HIS A 173 18.28 6.75 1.34
C HIS A 173 18.66 5.29 1.52
N ALA A 174 19.96 5.03 1.58
CA ALA A 174 20.49 3.69 1.78
C ALA A 174 20.15 3.15 3.17
N ASN A 175 19.90 1.85 3.23
CA ASN A 175 19.81 1.12 4.49
C ASN A 175 21.22 0.98 5.10
N THR A 176 21.63 1.95 5.92
CA THR A 176 22.97 1.97 6.54
C THR A 176 22.94 1.71 8.04
N ASP A 177 21.75 1.59 8.63
CA ASP A 177 21.63 1.44 10.07
C ASP A 177 21.98 0.01 10.49
N SER A 178 22.77 -0.10 11.54
CA SER A 178 23.12 -1.41 12.13
C SER A 178 21.92 -2.11 12.76
N GLU A 179 20.85 -1.36 13.03
CA GLU A 179 19.60 -1.86 13.59
C GLU A 179 18.48 -1.73 12.55
N PRO A 180 17.75 -2.82 12.24
CA PRO A 180 16.67 -2.77 11.29
C PRO A 180 15.53 -1.90 11.81
N HIS A 181 14.90 -1.17 10.89
CA HIS A 181 13.84 -0.22 11.19
C HIS A 181 12.77 -0.29 10.11
N GLU A 182 11.56 0.18 10.45
CA GLU A 182 10.41 0.22 9.57
C GLU A 182 9.96 1.68 9.38
N TRP A 183 9.91 2.10 8.14
CA TRP A 183 9.38 3.39 7.71
C TRP A 183 7.87 3.30 7.46
N ARG A 184 7.14 4.32 7.85
CA ARG A 184 5.70 4.47 7.56
C ARG A 184 5.43 5.84 7.01
N LEU A 185 4.63 5.88 5.95
CA LEU A 185 4.04 7.14 5.49
C LEU A 185 2.95 7.54 6.47
N GLU A 186 3.00 8.78 6.96
CA GLU A 186 1.86 9.37 7.66
C GLU A 186 0.98 10.12 6.66
N ARG A 187 1.60 10.97 5.82
CA ARG A 187 0.96 11.68 4.72
C ARG A 187 1.96 12.52 3.94
N TRP A 188 1.60 12.84 2.71
CA TRP A 188 2.11 14.05 2.06
C TRP A 188 1.51 15.30 2.74
N ILE A 189 2.36 16.28 3.07
CA ILE A 189 1.92 17.58 3.60
C ILE A 189 1.62 18.52 2.43
N ASP A 190 2.52 18.54 1.46
CA ASP A 190 2.42 19.16 0.14
C ASP A 190 3.40 18.41 -0.79
N ASN A 191 3.62 18.87 -2.02
CA ASN A 191 4.49 18.18 -2.99
C ASN A 191 5.98 18.15 -2.62
N ASP A 192 6.40 18.94 -1.64
CA ASP A 192 7.79 19.13 -1.24
C ASP A 192 8.05 18.70 0.22
N HIS A 193 7.02 18.25 0.95
CA HIS A 193 7.12 17.84 2.35
C HIS A 193 6.31 16.55 2.63
N ILE A 194 6.97 15.56 3.22
CA ILE A 194 6.38 14.24 3.51
C ILE A 194 6.54 13.94 4.99
N ALA A 195 5.43 13.75 5.70
CA ALA A 195 5.46 13.28 7.08
C ALA A 195 5.64 11.76 7.09
N LEU A 196 6.63 11.30 7.83
CA LEU A 196 7.01 9.90 7.98
C LEU A 196 7.13 9.55 9.47
N ARG A 197 7.10 8.25 9.75
CA ARG A 197 7.56 7.69 11.03
C ARG A 197 8.53 6.57 10.80
N VAL A 198 9.52 6.44 11.67
CA VAL A 198 10.46 5.31 11.67
C VAL A 198 10.54 4.65 13.04
N TYR A 199 10.26 3.36 13.04
CA TYR A 199 10.20 2.49 14.21
C TYR A 199 11.38 1.53 14.18
N PRO A 200 11.94 1.14 15.33
CA PRO A 200 12.76 -0.06 15.40
C PRO A 200 11.94 -1.27 14.91
N ALA A 201 12.53 -2.09 14.04
CA ALA A 201 11.86 -3.27 13.53
C ALA A 201 11.70 -4.33 14.64
N GLY A 202 10.63 -5.12 14.58
CA GLY A 202 10.38 -6.25 15.49
C GLY A 202 9.39 -6.00 16.63
N ASN A 203 9.31 -6.97 17.55
CA ASN A 203 8.24 -7.03 18.55
C ASN A 203 8.29 -5.86 19.54
N GLY A 204 7.28 -5.00 19.49
CA GLY A 204 7.03 -3.93 20.45
C GLY A 204 7.08 -2.52 19.89
N GLN A 205 7.63 -2.31 18.68
CA GLN A 205 7.64 -1.04 17.89
C GLN A 205 7.49 0.23 18.75
N LYS A 206 8.40 0.41 19.71
CA LYS A 206 8.39 1.61 20.56
C LYS A 206 9.30 2.65 19.96
N CYS A 207 8.80 3.87 19.88
CA CYS A 207 9.62 5.01 19.52
C CYS A 207 10.70 5.24 20.59
N PRO A 208 11.98 5.29 20.20
CA PRO A 208 13.02 5.83 21.08
C PRO A 208 12.60 7.20 21.57
N ASP A 209 12.72 7.46 22.87
CA ASP A 209 12.35 8.73 23.50
C ASP A 209 10.91 9.22 23.20
N ASN A 210 9.98 8.29 22.93
CA ASN A 210 8.61 8.55 22.48
C ASN A 210 8.51 9.36 21.17
N ASN A 211 9.55 9.33 20.33
CA ASN A 211 9.60 10.08 19.10
C ASN A 211 10.09 9.23 17.91
N CYS A 212 9.16 8.90 17.01
CA CYS A 212 9.48 8.23 15.74
C CYS A 212 9.42 9.18 14.56
N ASP A 213 9.14 10.46 14.79
CA ASP A 213 8.68 11.33 13.73
C ASP A 213 9.84 11.76 12.85
N ALA A 214 9.60 11.70 11.55
CA ALA A 214 10.54 12.05 10.52
C ALA A 214 9.83 12.82 9.42
N MET A 215 10.61 13.55 8.65
CA MET A 215 10.11 14.31 7.51
C MET A 215 11.11 14.27 6.38
N LEU A 216 10.64 13.99 5.16
CA LEU A 216 11.38 14.31 3.96
C LEU A 216 10.99 15.70 3.51
N VAL A 217 12.00 16.54 3.25
CA VAL A 217 11.82 17.92 2.81
C VAL A 217 12.64 18.18 1.58
N ARG A 218 12.03 18.75 0.55
CA ARG A 218 12.72 19.20 -0.65
C ARG A 218 13.35 20.57 -0.44
N PHE A 219 14.64 20.70 -0.76
CA PHE A 219 15.38 21.95 -0.75
C PHE A 219 16.08 22.13 -2.10
N GLY A 220 15.58 23.05 -2.93
CA GLY A 220 16.08 23.21 -4.30
C GLY A 220 15.81 21.96 -5.12
N ASP A 221 16.87 21.33 -5.63
CA ASP A 221 16.77 20.11 -6.45
C ASP A 221 17.04 18.82 -5.66
N GLY A 222 17.19 18.89 -4.33
CA GLY A 222 17.47 17.73 -3.48
C GLY A 222 16.44 17.51 -2.38
N TRP A 223 16.50 16.32 -1.77
CA TRP A 223 15.71 15.94 -0.60
C TRP A 223 16.59 15.76 0.62
N ALA A 224 16.04 16.10 1.78
CA ALA A 224 16.67 15.89 3.07
C ALA A 224 15.72 15.18 4.02
N LEU A 225 16.18 14.07 4.59
CA LEU A 225 15.53 13.37 5.69
C LEU A 225 15.87 14.06 7.01
N ARG A 226 14.85 14.38 7.81
CA ARG A 226 14.99 15.03 9.12
C ARG A 226 14.22 14.27 10.17
N ARG A 227 14.86 13.96 11.30
CA ARG A 227 14.14 13.57 12.52
C ARG A 227 13.57 14.82 13.17
N LEU A 228 12.30 14.79 13.51
CA LEU A 228 11.70 15.91 14.25
C LEU A 228 12.12 15.80 15.72
N PRO A 229 12.33 16.92 16.44
CA PRO A 229 12.57 16.87 17.88
C PRO A 229 11.31 16.38 18.61
N ALA A 230 11.47 15.76 19.78
CA ALA A 230 10.33 15.35 20.59
C ALA A 230 9.54 16.61 21.01
N GLU A 231 8.21 16.58 20.88
CA GLU A 231 7.37 17.64 21.43
C GLU A 231 7.60 17.71 22.95
N GLN A 232 8.01 18.88 23.45
CA GLN A 232 8.08 19.12 24.88
C GLN A 232 6.65 19.16 25.43
N GLN A 233 6.26 18.14 26.18
CA GLN A 233 4.99 18.08 26.91
C GLN A 233 4.96 19.05 28.08
#